data_AF-A0AAW2Y8A7-F1
#
_entry.id   AF-A0AAW2Y8A7-F1
#
_cell.length_a   1.000
_cell.length_b   1.000
_cell.length_c   1.000
_cell.angle_alpha   90.00
_cell.angle_beta   90.00
_cell.angle_gamma   90.00
#
_symmetry.space_group_name_H-M   'P 1'
#
loop_
_entity.id
_entity.type
_entity.pdbx_description
1 polymer ?
#
loop_
_entity_poly.entity_id
_entity_poly.type
_entity_poly.pdbx_seq_one_letter_code
_entity_poly.pdbx_strand_id
1 'polypeptide(L)'
;MLCIAACELVGGQESTAMPAACAVEMIHTMSLMHDDLPCMDNDDLRRGKPTNHKMFGEDVAVLAGDALLAFSFEHVATATKGVNSERIVRVISELAKCIGSEGLVAGQVVDICSEGLSEVGLDHLEFIHLHKTAALLEASVLVDDILDVTKSSQELGKTAGKDLVADKTTYPKLLGIEKSRELAERLNREAQEQLVGFDPVKAAPLIALANYIAYRDN
;
A
#
# COMPACT_ATOMS: atom_id res chain seq x y z
N MET A 1 7.23 -0.57 8.56
CA MET A 1 7.55 -1.70 9.48
C MET A 1 8.10 -2.93 8.75
N LEU A 2 7.46 -3.41 7.69
CA LEU A 2 7.86 -4.64 6.97
C LEU A 2 9.31 -4.60 6.45
N CYS A 3 9.75 -3.46 5.93
CA CYS A 3 11.13 -3.27 5.44
C CYS A 3 12.17 -3.58 6.53
N ILE A 4 11.93 -3.11 7.76
CA ILE A 4 12.81 -3.34 8.91
C ILE A 4 12.79 -4.82 9.30
N ALA A 5 11.59 -5.39 9.48
CA ALA A 5 11.44 -6.80 9.86
C ALA A 5 12.08 -7.75 8.83
N ALA A 6 11.96 -7.46 7.53
CA ALA A 6 12.60 -8.23 6.46
C ALA A 6 14.14 -8.11 6.50
N CYS A 7 14.67 -6.93 6.84
CA CYS A 7 16.10 -6.74 7.00
C CYS A 7 16.65 -7.55 8.18
N GLU A 8 15.98 -7.48 9.33
CA GLU A 8 16.39 -8.20 10.55
C GLU A 8 16.26 -9.72 10.41
N LEU A 9 15.24 -10.20 9.70
CA LEU A 9 15.05 -11.63 9.40
C LEU A 9 16.31 -12.26 8.79
N VAL A 10 16.97 -11.54 7.88
CA VAL A 10 18.18 -11.98 7.19
C VAL A 10 19.49 -11.57 7.90
N GLY A 11 19.39 -11.05 9.13
CA GLY A 11 20.53 -10.67 9.96
C GLY A 11 21.07 -9.25 9.74
N GLY A 12 20.31 -8.40 9.04
CA GLY A 12 20.59 -6.97 8.95
C GLY A 12 20.24 -6.21 10.24
N GLN A 13 20.49 -4.90 10.23
CA GLN A 13 20.20 -4.01 11.35
C GLN A 13 19.14 -2.99 10.94
N GLU A 14 18.23 -2.67 11.86
CA GLU A 14 17.21 -1.63 11.67
C GLU A 14 17.79 -0.32 11.13
N SER A 15 18.90 0.16 11.70
CA SER A 15 19.56 1.41 11.30
C SER A 15 19.97 1.44 9.83
N THR A 16 20.31 0.29 9.27
CA THR A 16 20.67 0.13 7.85
C THR A 16 19.45 0.17 6.95
N ALA A 17 18.32 -0.38 7.41
CA ALA A 17 17.05 -0.40 6.66
C ALA A 17 16.25 0.89 6.79
N MET A 18 16.49 1.70 7.83
CA MET A 18 15.67 2.86 8.16
C MET A 18 15.48 3.84 7.01
N PRO A 19 16.51 4.23 6.23
CA PRO A 19 16.30 5.13 5.08
C PRO A 19 15.38 4.54 4.01
N ALA A 20 15.48 3.24 3.74
CA ALA A 20 14.59 2.57 2.80
C ALA A 20 13.17 2.42 3.35
N ALA A 21 13.02 2.14 4.65
CA ALA A 21 11.72 2.12 5.31
C ALA A 21 11.03 3.49 5.25
N CYS A 22 11.76 4.57 5.53
CA CYS A 22 11.25 5.94 5.37
C CYS A 22 10.88 6.25 3.92
N ALA A 23 11.70 5.85 2.95
CA ALA A 23 11.42 6.09 1.53
C ALA A 23 10.14 5.39 1.06
N VAL A 24 9.89 4.14 1.49
CA VAL A 24 8.63 3.44 1.21
C VAL A 24 7.44 4.19 1.80
N GLU A 25 7.55 4.71 3.03
CA GLU A 25 6.47 5.49 3.65
C GLU A 25 6.25 6.88 3.00
N MET A 26 7.31 7.51 2.47
CA MET A 26 7.21 8.73 1.67
C MET A 26 6.45 8.46 0.37
N ILE A 27 6.80 7.38 -0.33
CA ILE A 27 6.12 6.92 -1.55
C ILE A 27 4.65 6.59 -1.27
N HIS A 28 4.38 5.83 -0.21
CA HIS A 28 3.02 5.50 0.20
C HIS A 28 2.21 6.76 0.56
N THR A 29 2.82 7.72 1.25
CA THR A 29 2.13 8.96 1.61
C THR A 29 1.87 9.85 0.39
N MET A 30 2.81 9.96 -0.55
CA MET A 30 2.58 10.75 -1.77
C MET A 30 1.53 10.15 -2.67
N SER A 31 1.45 8.81 -2.76
CA SER A 31 0.42 8.17 -3.57
C SER A 31 -0.96 8.48 -3.02
N LEU A 32 -1.15 8.43 -1.70
CA LEU A 32 -2.42 8.83 -1.06
C LEU A 32 -2.75 10.31 -1.28
N MET A 33 -1.77 11.19 -1.22
CA MET A 33 -1.99 12.62 -1.48
C MET A 33 -2.47 12.88 -2.91
N HIS A 34 -1.94 12.14 -3.89
CA HIS A 34 -2.38 12.22 -5.27
C HIS A 34 -3.73 11.53 -5.49
N ASP A 35 -3.96 10.37 -4.88
CA ASP A 35 -5.25 9.65 -4.90
C ASP A 35 -6.40 10.49 -4.36
N ASP A 36 -6.13 11.32 -3.35
CA ASP A 36 -7.11 12.22 -2.73
C ASP A 36 -7.50 13.44 -3.59
N LEU A 37 -6.82 13.71 -4.72
CA LEU A 37 -7.09 14.90 -5.53
C LEU A 37 -8.50 14.88 -6.17
N PRO A 38 -9.08 16.06 -6.50
CA PRO A 38 -10.40 16.13 -7.14
C PRO A 38 -10.52 15.39 -8.47
N CYS A 39 -9.42 15.20 -9.20
CA CYS A 39 -9.38 14.46 -10.45
C CYS A 39 -9.19 12.94 -10.30
N MET A 40 -9.09 12.47 -9.06
CA MET A 40 -8.92 11.06 -8.66
C MET A 40 -10.10 10.69 -7.76
N ASP A 41 -9.90 10.28 -6.51
CA ASP A 41 -10.98 9.88 -5.60
C ASP A 41 -11.73 11.08 -5.00
N ASN A 42 -11.19 12.31 -5.11
CA ASN A 42 -11.76 13.54 -4.56
C ASN A 42 -12.12 13.42 -3.06
N ASP A 43 -11.23 12.81 -2.28
CA ASP A 43 -11.44 12.56 -0.86
C ASP A 43 -11.26 13.82 -0.01
N ASP A 44 -12.17 14.03 0.96
CA ASP A 44 -12.13 15.18 1.87
C ASP A 44 -11.35 14.89 3.16
N LEU A 45 -11.21 13.61 3.54
CA LEU A 45 -10.60 13.17 4.80
C LEU A 45 -9.54 12.08 4.60
N ARG A 46 -8.40 12.21 5.28
CA ARG A 46 -7.31 11.22 5.33
C ARG A 46 -6.62 11.25 6.70
N ARG A 47 -6.41 10.06 7.30
CA ARG A 47 -5.76 9.91 8.62
C ARG A 47 -6.39 10.80 9.71
N GLY A 48 -7.72 10.90 9.69
CA GLY A 48 -8.54 11.65 10.65
C GLY A 48 -8.49 13.18 10.51
N LYS A 49 -7.94 13.69 9.40
CA LYS A 49 -7.78 15.14 9.14
C LYS A 49 -8.20 15.47 7.70
N PRO A 50 -8.47 16.75 7.38
CA PRO A 50 -8.73 17.14 6.00
C PRO A 50 -7.56 16.76 5.08
N THR A 51 -7.87 16.34 3.86
CA THR A 51 -6.86 15.97 2.86
C THR A 51 -5.96 17.14 2.50
N ASN A 52 -4.80 16.83 1.91
CA ASN A 52 -3.77 17.83 1.64
C ASN A 52 -4.32 18.97 0.76
N HIS A 53 -5.05 18.62 -0.30
CA HIS A 53 -5.63 19.59 -1.23
C HIS A 53 -6.69 20.49 -0.58
N LYS A 54 -7.42 20.00 0.43
CA LYS A 54 -8.38 20.82 1.20
C LYS A 54 -7.69 21.83 2.10
N MET A 55 -6.52 21.48 2.63
CA MET A 55 -5.77 22.36 3.53
C MET A 55 -4.91 23.38 2.79
N PHE A 56 -4.31 22.99 1.67
CA PHE A 56 -3.23 23.76 1.02
C PHE A 56 -3.47 24.07 -0.46
N GLY A 57 -4.55 23.55 -1.06
CA GLY A 57 -4.82 23.70 -2.49
C GLY A 57 -4.28 22.53 -3.33
N GLU A 58 -4.84 22.37 -4.52
CA GLU A 58 -4.50 21.28 -5.46
C GLU A 58 -3.05 21.37 -5.95
N ASP A 59 -2.58 22.58 -6.27
CA ASP A 59 -1.23 22.85 -6.75
C ASP A 59 -0.16 22.45 -5.72
N VAL A 60 -0.36 22.82 -4.45
CA VAL A 60 0.54 22.41 -3.37
C VAL A 60 0.46 20.92 -3.11
N ALA A 61 -0.72 20.30 -3.18
CA ALA A 61 -0.88 18.87 -2.98
C ALA A 61 -0.12 18.05 -4.04
N VAL A 62 -0.21 18.44 -5.31
CA VAL A 62 0.56 17.83 -6.41
C VAL A 62 2.06 17.95 -6.14
N LEU A 63 2.55 19.18 -5.94
CA LEU A 63 3.98 19.45 -5.77
C LEU A 63 4.57 18.83 -4.51
N ALA A 64 3.80 18.75 -3.43
CA ALA A 64 4.23 18.08 -2.21
C ALA A 64 4.35 16.56 -2.41
N GLY A 65 3.46 15.95 -3.19
CA GLY A 65 3.58 14.55 -3.58
C GLY A 65 4.82 14.29 -4.46
N ASP A 66 5.05 15.15 -5.46
CA ASP A 66 6.23 15.07 -6.34
C ASP A 66 7.54 15.22 -5.55
N ALA A 67 7.57 16.15 -4.59
CA ALA A 67 8.72 16.36 -3.72
C ALA A 67 9.00 15.15 -2.81
N LEU A 68 7.97 14.54 -2.24
CA LEU A 68 8.12 13.31 -1.43
C LEU A 68 8.68 12.15 -2.27
N LEU A 69 8.22 12.00 -3.52
CA LEU A 69 8.73 10.99 -4.44
C LEU A 69 10.18 11.23 -4.82
N ALA A 70 10.57 12.47 -5.15
CA ALA A 70 11.96 12.79 -5.44
C ALA A 70 12.85 12.55 -4.21
N PHE A 71 12.38 13.00 -3.03
CA PHE A 71 13.12 12.88 -1.79
C PHE A 71 13.25 11.43 -1.30
N SER A 72 12.29 10.54 -1.61
CA SER A 72 12.41 9.12 -1.23
C SER A 72 13.66 8.48 -1.83
N PHE A 73 13.97 8.79 -3.10
CA PHE A 73 15.19 8.29 -3.76
C PHE A 73 16.45 8.95 -3.24
N GLU A 74 16.43 10.28 -3.08
CA GLU A 74 17.55 11.03 -2.51
C GLU A 74 17.91 10.52 -1.10
N HIS A 75 16.89 10.28 -0.28
CA HIS A 75 17.05 9.84 1.10
C HIS A 75 17.71 8.46 1.16
N VAL A 76 17.28 7.49 0.34
CA VAL A 76 17.95 6.18 0.25
C VAL A 76 19.40 6.33 -0.20
N ALA A 77 19.65 7.15 -1.23
CA ALA A 77 20.98 7.32 -1.81
C ALA A 77 21.98 7.95 -0.83
N THR A 78 21.54 8.92 -0.03
CA THR A 78 22.43 9.78 0.76
C THR A 78 22.48 9.40 2.24
N ALA A 79 21.37 8.89 2.81
CA ALA A 79 21.27 8.57 4.23
C ALA A 79 21.65 7.12 4.56
N THR A 80 21.59 6.19 3.60
CA THR A 80 22.01 4.80 3.84
C THR A 80 23.52 4.72 4.12
N LYS A 81 23.90 4.17 5.27
CA LYS A 81 25.29 3.96 5.70
C LYS A 81 25.59 2.48 5.89
N GLY A 82 26.87 2.11 5.80
CA GLY A 82 27.32 0.73 6.02
C GLY A 82 26.95 -0.26 4.89
N VAL A 83 26.49 0.24 3.74
CA VAL A 83 26.10 -0.56 2.56
C VAL A 83 26.90 -0.08 1.35
N ASN A 84 27.37 -1.02 0.52
CA ASN A 84 28.06 -0.69 -0.72
C ASN A 84 27.12 0.01 -1.72
N SER A 85 27.63 1.01 -2.44
CA SER A 85 26.88 1.79 -3.43
C SER A 85 26.16 0.95 -4.48
N GLU A 86 26.73 -0.18 -4.92
CA GLU A 86 26.08 -1.10 -5.86
C GLU A 86 24.75 -1.64 -5.31
N ARG A 87 24.74 -2.01 -4.02
CA ARG A 87 23.51 -2.48 -3.35
C ARG A 87 22.50 -1.34 -3.16
N ILE A 88 22.97 -0.12 -2.86
CA ILE A 88 22.11 1.06 -2.75
C ILE A 88 21.43 1.37 -4.10
N VAL A 89 22.21 1.37 -5.19
CA VAL A 89 21.67 1.56 -6.55
C VAL A 89 20.67 0.48 -6.91
N ARG A 90 20.93 -0.79 -6.53
CA ARG A 90 19.97 -1.87 -6.72
C ARG A 90 18.66 -1.60 -5.97
N VAL A 91 18.71 -1.19 -4.70
CA VAL A 91 17.50 -0.85 -3.92
C VAL A 91 16.72 0.29 -4.58
N ILE A 92 17.41 1.34 -5.04
CA ILE A 92 16.77 2.45 -5.78
C ILE A 92 16.10 1.95 -7.06
N SER A 93 16.75 1.05 -7.81
CA SER A 93 16.19 0.48 -9.03
C SER A 93 14.96 -0.39 -8.75
N GLU A 94 14.98 -1.22 -7.70
CA GLU A 94 13.82 -2.03 -7.31
C GLU A 94 12.66 -1.13 -6.85
N LEU A 95 12.94 -0.10 -6.04
CA LEU A 95 11.94 0.90 -5.64
C LEU A 95 11.31 1.57 -6.88
N ALA A 96 12.14 2.05 -7.81
CA ALA A 96 11.68 2.70 -9.04
C ALA A 96 10.80 1.77 -9.89
N LYS A 97 11.15 0.49 -9.96
CA LYS A 97 10.35 -0.52 -10.65
C LYS A 97 8.99 -0.74 -9.97
N CYS A 98 8.98 -0.91 -8.66
CA CYS A 98 7.77 -1.12 -7.86
C CYS A 98 6.80 0.06 -7.91
N ILE A 99 7.27 1.28 -8.12
CA ILE A 99 6.38 2.45 -8.23
C ILE A 99 5.92 2.74 -9.66
N GLY A 100 6.70 2.33 -10.66
CA GLY A 100 6.56 2.81 -12.02
C GLY A 100 5.44 2.12 -12.81
N SER A 101 5.63 2.05 -14.13
CA SER A 101 4.67 1.48 -15.09
C SER A 101 4.49 -0.04 -14.99
N GLU A 102 5.23 -0.71 -14.12
CA GLU A 102 5.08 -2.14 -13.81
C GLU A 102 4.61 -2.38 -12.37
N GLY A 103 4.19 -1.33 -11.65
CA GLY A 103 3.81 -1.41 -10.25
C GLY A 103 2.74 -0.40 -9.90
N LEU A 104 2.95 0.39 -8.84
CA LEU A 104 1.95 1.29 -8.24
C LEU A 104 1.19 2.11 -9.28
N VAL A 105 1.91 2.82 -10.17
CA VAL A 105 1.27 3.67 -11.20
C VAL A 105 0.48 2.84 -12.20
N ALA A 106 0.93 1.64 -12.58
CA ALA A 106 0.18 0.76 -13.48
C ALA A 106 -1.15 0.33 -12.85
N GLY A 107 -1.10 -0.10 -11.59
CA GLY A 107 -2.30 -0.46 -10.83
C GLY A 107 -3.27 0.70 -10.74
N GLN A 108 -2.78 1.90 -10.43
CA GLN A 108 -3.59 3.12 -10.36
C GLN A 108 -4.26 3.47 -11.69
N VAL A 109 -3.52 3.41 -12.80
CA VAL A 109 -4.07 3.72 -14.13
C VAL A 109 -5.15 2.72 -14.51
N VAL A 110 -4.92 1.42 -14.28
CA VAL A 110 -5.92 0.40 -14.59
C VAL A 110 -7.14 0.55 -13.69
N ASP A 111 -6.96 0.90 -12.42
CA ASP A 111 -8.04 1.18 -11.47
C ASP A 111 -8.98 2.27 -12.00
N ILE A 112 -8.44 3.45 -12.32
CA ILE A 112 -9.19 4.59 -12.87
C ILE A 112 -9.89 4.21 -14.19
N CYS A 113 -9.19 3.53 -15.09
CA CYS A 113 -9.77 3.07 -16.36
C CYS A 113 -10.89 2.03 -16.18
N SER A 114 -11.01 1.43 -15.00
CA SER A 114 -12.02 0.42 -14.68
C SER A 114 -13.25 0.99 -13.98
N GLU A 115 -13.19 2.24 -13.51
CA GLU A 115 -14.33 2.89 -12.85
C GLU A 115 -15.49 3.09 -13.84
N GLY A 116 -16.70 2.74 -13.39
CA GLY A 116 -17.92 2.76 -14.21
C GLY A 116 -18.04 1.62 -15.23
N LEU A 117 -17.11 0.65 -15.25
CA LEU A 117 -17.29 -0.58 -16.03
C LEU A 117 -18.21 -1.55 -15.30
N SER A 118 -19.26 -2.02 -15.99
CA SER A 118 -20.27 -2.91 -15.41
C SER A 118 -19.79 -4.35 -15.19
N GLU A 119 -18.73 -4.78 -15.86
CA GLU A 119 -18.15 -6.13 -15.74
C GLU A 119 -16.63 -6.07 -15.65
N VAL A 120 -16.11 -6.04 -14.41
CA VAL A 120 -14.69 -6.25 -14.13
C VAL A 120 -14.53 -7.66 -13.57
N GLY A 121 -13.84 -8.52 -14.30
CA GLY A 121 -13.57 -9.89 -13.89
C GLY A 121 -12.58 -9.98 -12.73
N LEU A 122 -12.58 -11.11 -12.01
CA LEU A 122 -11.65 -11.35 -10.88
C LEU A 122 -10.19 -11.21 -11.30
N ASP A 123 -9.78 -11.75 -12.45
CA ASP A 123 -8.39 -11.65 -12.93
C ASP A 123 -7.95 -10.18 -13.13
N HIS A 124 -8.87 -9.31 -13.55
CA HIS A 124 -8.60 -7.89 -13.75
C HIS A 124 -8.54 -7.15 -12.41
N LEU A 125 -9.40 -7.52 -11.46
CA LEU A 125 -9.36 -7.01 -10.10
C LEU A 125 -8.06 -7.42 -9.38
N GLU A 126 -7.66 -8.68 -9.52
CA GLU A 126 -6.39 -9.20 -9.02
C GLU A 126 -5.20 -8.44 -9.62
N PHE A 127 -5.24 -8.09 -10.91
CA PHE A 127 -4.22 -7.24 -11.52
C PHE A 127 -4.15 -5.87 -10.85
N ILE A 128 -5.28 -5.19 -10.66
CA ILE A 128 -5.34 -3.88 -9.99
C ILE A 128 -4.73 -3.99 -8.60
N HIS A 129 -5.14 -4.96 -7.79
CA HIS A 129 -4.65 -5.12 -6.42
C HIS A 129 -3.18 -5.50 -6.35
N LEU A 130 -2.72 -6.38 -7.26
CA LEU A 130 -1.32 -6.79 -7.34
C LEU A 130 -0.41 -5.58 -7.59
N HIS A 131 -0.84 -4.66 -8.45
CA HIS A 131 -0.01 -3.54 -8.88
C HIS A 131 -0.23 -2.28 -8.03
N LYS A 132 -1.45 -1.97 -7.58
CA LYS A 132 -1.76 -0.79 -6.75
C LYS A 132 -1.16 -0.91 -5.35
N THR A 133 -1.19 -2.13 -4.77
CA THR A 133 -0.79 -2.32 -3.38
C THR A 133 0.05 -3.57 -3.14
N ALA A 134 -0.02 -4.64 -3.94
CA ALA A 134 0.81 -5.83 -3.69
C ALA A 134 2.30 -5.68 -4.05
N ALA A 135 2.71 -4.60 -4.73
CA ALA A 135 4.09 -4.12 -4.63
C ALA A 135 4.54 -3.93 -3.16
N LEU A 136 3.56 -3.79 -2.24
CA LEU A 136 3.73 -3.60 -0.80
C LEU A 136 2.74 -4.38 0.11
N LEU A 137 1.96 -5.39 -0.37
CA LEU A 137 1.11 -6.41 0.32
C LEU A 137 -0.37 -6.49 -0.15
N GLU A 138 -0.73 -7.60 -0.81
CA GLU A 138 -2.07 -7.89 -1.33
C GLU A 138 -3.18 -7.98 -0.26
N ALA A 139 -2.92 -8.69 0.85
CA ALA A 139 -3.88 -8.88 1.93
C ALA A 139 -4.35 -7.55 2.57
N SER A 140 -3.52 -6.50 2.50
CA SER A 140 -3.86 -5.18 3.02
C SER A 140 -5.02 -4.52 2.28
N VAL A 141 -5.14 -4.76 0.96
CA VAL A 141 -6.20 -4.17 0.13
C VAL A 141 -7.52 -4.86 0.37
N LEU A 142 -7.53 -6.18 0.35
CA LEU A 142 -8.75 -6.96 0.59
C LEU A 142 -9.37 -6.59 1.95
N VAL A 143 -8.55 -6.42 2.99
CA VAL A 143 -9.04 -5.95 4.29
C VAL A 143 -9.49 -4.49 4.24
N ASP A 144 -8.83 -3.62 3.47
CA ASP A 144 -9.25 -2.23 3.26
C ASP A 144 -10.63 -2.13 2.58
N ASP A 145 -10.89 -2.94 1.55
CA ASP A 145 -12.19 -3.03 0.87
C ASP A 145 -13.29 -3.52 1.82
N ILE A 146 -12.99 -4.53 2.66
CA ILE A 146 -13.93 -5.02 3.69
C ILE A 146 -14.22 -3.90 4.70
N LEU A 147 -13.21 -3.18 5.13
CA LEU A 147 -13.35 -2.08 6.09
C LEU A 147 -14.15 -0.91 5.49
N ASP A 148 -13.94 -0.57 4.20
CA ASP A 148 -14.67 0.51 3.52
C ASP A 148 -16.20 0.30 3.54
N VAL A 149 -16.64 -0.96 3.42
CA VAL A 149 -18.08 -1.30 3.44
C VAL A 149 -18.63 -1.63 4.83
N THR A 150 -17.77 -1.87 5.83
CA THR A 150 -18.21 -2.30 7.18
C THR A 150 -18.00 -1.28 8.30
N LYS A 151 -17.17 -0.26 8.10
CA LYS A 151 -16.82 0.74 9.12
C LYS A 151 -17.23 2.15 8.69
N SER A 152 -17.38 3.02 9.68
CA SER A 152 -17.65 4.44 9.43
C SER A 152 -16.37 5.23 9.08
N SER A 153 -16.53 6.37 8.40
CA SER A 153 -15.42 7.30 8.13
C SER A 153 -14.67 7.74 9.39
N GLN A 154 -15.37 7.83 10.53
CA GLN A 154 -14.77 8.18 11.81
C GLN A 154 -13.83 7.08 12.33
N GLU A 155 -14.21 5.81 12.16
CA GLU A 155 -13.39 4.66 12.58
C GLU A 155 -12.16 4.48 11.68
N LEU A 156 -12.33 4.68 10.37
CA LEU A 156 -11.24 4.54 9.40
C LEU A 156 -10.34 5.78 9.31
N GLY A 157 -10.86 6.95 9.70
CA GLY A 157 -10.17 8.23 9.49
C GLY A 157 -10.01 8.62 8.02
N LYS A 158 -10.76 8.02 7.10
CA LYS A 158 -10.86 8.36 5.68
C LYS A 158 -12.33 8.37 5.25
N THR A 159 -12.65 8.87 4.06
CA THR A 159 -14.00 8.73 3.50
C THR A 159 -14.32 7.23 3.32
N ALA A 160 -15.39 6.76 3.96
CA ALA A 160 -15.87 5.38 3.84
C ALA A 160 -17.03 5.26 2.83
N GLY A 161 -17.19 4.08 2.24
CA GLY A 161 -18.28 3.76 1.32
C GLY A 161 -18.16 4.42 -0.05
N LYS A 162 -16.99 4.98 -0.37
CA LYS A 162 -16.75 5.67 -1.65
C LYS A 162 -16.74 4.69 -2.81
N ASP A 163 -16.31 3.45 -2.58
CA ASP A 163 -16.22 2.43 -3.63
C ASP A 163 -17.60 2.10 -4.20
N LEU A 164 -18.64 2.12 -3.35
CA LEU A 164 -20.03 1.94 -3.76
C LEU A 164 -20.54 3.13 -4.59
N VAL A 165 -20.11 4.35 -4.28
CA VAL A 165 -20.53 5.58 -4.98
C VAL A 165 -19.84 5.70 -6.34
N ALA A 166 -18.57 5.29 -6.43
CA ALA A 166 -17.77 5.33 -7.66
C ALA A 166 -18.04 4.13 -8.60
N ASP A 167 -18.98 3.24 -8.25
CA ASP A 167 -19.21 1.96 -8.93
C ASP A 167 -17.93 1.13 -9.11
N LYS A 168 -17.00 1.26 -8.16
CA LYS A 168 -15.72 0.57 -8.19
C LYS A 168 -15.93 -0.93 -7.99
N THR A 169 -15.12 -1.74 -8.63
CA THR A 169 -15.16 -3.20 -8.41
C THR A 169 -14.20 -3.57 -7.30
N THR A 170 -14.74 -4.16 -6.23
CA THR A 170 -13.99 -4.59 -5.03
C THR A 170 -14.32 -6.03 -4.70
N TYR A 171 -13.52 -6.66 -3.83
CA TYR A 171 -13.79 -8.04 -3.43
C TYR A 171 -15.16 -8.22 -2.74
N PRO A 172 -15.60 -7.36 -1.80
CA PRO A 172 -16.93 -7.46 -1.22
C PRO A 172 -18.05 -7.35 -2.26
N LYS A 173 -17.89 -6.53 -3.31
CA LYS A 173 -18.86 -6.41 -4.41
C LYS A 173 -18.96 -7.69 -5.24
N LEU A 174 -17.84 -8.33 -5.56
CA LEU A 174 -17.81 -9.54 -6.39
C LEU A 174 -18.13 -10.84 -5.63
N LEU A 175 -17.60 -10.98 -4.41
CA LEU A 175 -17.62 -12.23 -3.65
C LEU A 175 -18.61 -12.22 -2.48
N GLY A 176 -19.00 -11.03 -2.01
CA GLY A 176 -19.66 -10.85 -0.71
C GLY A 176 -18.65 -10.75 0.44
N ILE A 177 -19.10 -10.22 1.58
CA ILE A 177 -18.25 -9.95 2.75
C ILE A 177 -17.68 -11.23 3.35
N GLU A 178 -18.50 -12.27 3.48
CA GLU A 178 -18.08 -13.54 4.10
C GLU A 178 -16.94 -14.20 3.30
N LYS A 179 -17.12 -14.34 1.98
CA LYS A 179 -16.07 -14.91 1.11
C LYS A 179 -14.83 -14.03 1.03
N SER A 180 -14.99 -12.71 1.11
CA SER A 180 -13.85 -11.78 1.18
C SER A 180 -13.03 -11.99 2.46
N ARG A 181 -13.69 -12.24 3.60
CA ARG A 181 -12.99 -12.59 4.85
C ARG A 181 -12.29 -13.94 4.77
N GLU A 182 -12.94 -14.96 4.20
CA GLU A 182 -12.32 -16.27 3.97
C GLU A 182 -11.07 -16.17 3.08
N LEU A 183 -11.13 -15.30 2.06
CA LEU A 183 -9.99 -15.01 1.19
C LEU A 183 -8.85 -14.33 1.97
N ALA A 184 -9.16 -13.36 2.84
CA ALA A 184 -8.16 -12.69 3.67
C ALA A 184 -7.46 -13.67 4.63
N GLU A 185 -8.21 -14.57 5.25
CA GLU A 185 -7.66 -15.63 6.08
C GLU A 185 -6.79 -16.61 5.28
N ARG A 186 -7.20 -16.95 4.05
CA ARG A 186 -6.41 -17.80 3.16
C ARG A 186 -5.08 -17.15 2.79
N LEU A 187 -5.09 -15.89 2.37
CA LEU A 187 -3.87 -15.13 2.06
C LEU A 187 -2.95 -15.00 3.28
N ASN A 188 -3.51 -14.79 4.48
CA ASN A 188 -2.73 -14.76 5.72
C ASN A 188 -2.04 -16.12 6.01
N ARG A 189 -2.75 -17.25 5.81
CA ARG A 189 -2.15 -18.58 5.94
C ARG A 189 -1.04 -18.80 4.92
N GLU A 190 -1.29 -18.49 3.65
CA GLU A 190 -0.31 -18.64 2.57
C GLU A 190 0.94 -17.78 2.85
N ALA A 191 0.77 -16.54 3.34
CA ALA A 191 1.89 -15.68 3.74
C ALA A 191 2.73 -16.29 4.88
N GLN A 192 2.09 -16.91 5.88
CA GLN A 192 2.78 -17.61 6.96
C GLN A 192 3.48 -18.88 6.48
N GLU A 193 2.89 -19.62 5.54
CA GLU A 193 3.50 -20.80 4.91
C GLU A 193 4.81 -20.44 4.18
N GLN A 194 4.88 -19.27 3.52
CA GLN A 194 6.13 -18.79 2.90
C GLN A 194 7.25 -18.51 3.91
N LEU A 195 6.92 -18.34 5.19
CA LEU A 195 7.89 -18.05 6.25
C LEU A 195 8.40 -19.32 6.98
N VAL A 196 7.81 -20.50 6.71
CA VAL A 196 8.15 -21.76 7.41
C VAL A 196 9.63 -22.16 7.23
N GLY A 197 10.27 -21.75 6.13
CA GLY A 197 11.68 -22.03 5.87
C GLY A 197 12.67 -21.20 6.72
N PHE A 198 12.20 -20.18 7.44
CA PHE A 198 13.04 -19.33 8.28
C PHE A 198 13.05 -19.80 9.74
N ASP A 199 14.02 -19.29 10.51
CA ASP A 199 14.02 -19.47 11.96
C ASP A 199 12.72 -18.89 12.57
N PRO A 200 11.93 -19.68 13.34
CA PRO A 200 10.64 -19.23 13.84
C PRO A 200 10.69 -17.98 14.72
N VAL A 201 11.77 -17.81 15.49
CA VAL A 201 11.95 -16.63 16.37
C VAL A 201 12.22 -15.40 15.52
N LYS A 202 13.04 -15.52 14.48
CA LYS A 202 13.31 -14.42 13.55
C LYS A 202 12.13 -14.09 12.64
N ALA A 203 11.30 -15.07 12.29
CA ALA A 203 10.11 -14.87 11.46
C ALA A 203 8.92 -14.28 12.22
N ALA A 204 8.91 -14.38 13.56
CA ALA A 204 7.80 -13.95 14.41
C ALA A 204 7.29 -12.52 14.14
N PRO A 205 8.14 -11.50 13.92
CA PRO A 205 7.65 -10.15 13.59
C PRO A 205 6.87 -10.07 12.29
N LEU A 206 7.29 -10.81 11.25
CA LEU A 206 6.58 -10.83 9.96
C LEU A 206 5.26 -11.60 10.06
N ILE A 207 5.22 -12.69 10.85
CA ILE A 207 3.97 -13.40 11.16
C ILE A 207 3.00 -12.49 11.93
N ALA A 208 3.50 -11.73 12.91
CA ALA A 208 2.70 -10.78 13.67
C ALA A 208 2.15 -9.67 12.76
N LEU A 209 2.96 -9.14 11.85
CA LEU A 209 2.52 -8.14 10.87
C LEU A 209 1.48 -8.70 9.90
N ALA A 210 1.66 -9.93 9.38
CA ALA A 210 0.68 -10.58 8.52
C ALA A 210 -0.68 -10.74 9.22
N ASN A 211 -0.67 -11.19 10.48
CA ASN A 211 -1.89 -11.27 11.29
C ASN A 211 -2.50 -9.89 11.55
N TYR A 212 -1.68 -8.88 11.88
CA TYR A 212 -2.17 -7.52 12.07
C TYR A 212 -2.87 -7.01 10.81
N ILE A 213 -2.27 -7.19 9.64
CA ILE A 213 -2.86 -6.78 8.36
C ILE A 213 -4.20 -7.49 8.12
N ALA A 214 -4.27 -8.79 8.39
CA ALA A 214 -5.46 -9.60 8.17
C ALA A 214 -6.64 -9.27 9.11
N TYR A 215 -6.34 -8.78 10.32
CA TYR A 215 -7.32 -8.61 11.40
C TYR A 215 -7.41 -7.18 11.96
N ARG A 216 -6.80 -6.19 11.30
CA ARG A 216 -6.89 -4.77 11.72
C ARG A 216 -8.32 -4.26 11.67
N ASP A 217 -8.64 -3.36 12.58
CA ASP A 217 -9.95 -2.71 12.67
C ASP A 217 -10.03 -1.37 11.90
N ASN A 218 -8.89 -0.85 11.43
CA ASN A 218 -8.75 0.42 10.72
C ASN A 218 -7.53 0.44 9.78
#